data_AF-A0A3P3TE93-F1
#
_entry.id   AF-A0A3P3TE93-F1
#
_cell.length_a   1.000
_cell.length_b   1.000
_cell.length_c   1.000
_cell.angle_alpha   90.00
_cell.angle_beta   90.00
_cell.angle_gamma   90.00
#
_symmetry.space_group_name_H-M   'P 1'
#
loop_
_entity.id
_entity.type
_entity.pdbx_description
1 polymer ?
#
loop_
_entity_poly.entity_id
_entity_poly.type
_entity_poly.pdbx_seq_one_letter_code
_entity_poly.pdbx_strand_id
1 'polypeptide(L)'
;MGTDHAAEAVTGFYTKFGDGAADLTPIYRLNKRQGKMILKAICPEQLFMKTPIADSEDDQPQLPDEVALGLTYDEIDDYLEGKLVPIETREKIEGRYLHIEHKRQQPITVFDDWWK
;
A
#
# COMPACT_ATOMS: atom_id res chain seq x y z
N MET A 1 -4.84 -13.96 8.68
CA MET A 1 -5.47 -12.62 8.51
C MET A 1 -4.39 -11.70 7.99
N GLY A 2 -4.64 -10.99 6.89
CA GLY A 2 -3.72 -10.03 6.29
C GLY A 2 -4.15 -8.60 6.57
N THR A 3 -3.22 -7.67 6.46
CA THR A 3 -3.44 -6.24 6.70
C THR A 3 -3.45 -5.40 5.43
N ASP A 4 -3.33 -6.04 4.26
CA ASP A 4 -3.36 -5.33 2.97
C ASP A 4 -4.63 -4.48 2.84
N HIS A 5 -4.40 -3.25 2.40
CA HIS A 5 -5.41 -2.22 2.20
C HIS A 5 -5.08 -1.41 0.94
N ALA A 6 -6.00 -0.59 0.44
CA ALA A 6 -5.88 0.00 -0.90
C ALA A 6 -4.58 0.79 -1.13
N ALA A 7 -4.08 1.52 -0.12
CA ALA A 7 -2.82 2.27 -0.23
C ALA A 7 -1.57 1.37 -0.35
N GLU A 8 -1.57 0.16 0.22
CA GLU A 8 -0.50 -0.84 0.08
C GLU A 8 -0.65 -1.60 -1.24
N ALA A 9 -1.88 -2.00 -1.57
CA ALA A 9 -2.20 -2.73 -2.79
C ALA A 9 -1.86 -1.94 -4.07
N VAL A 10 -2.07 -0.61 -4.08
CA VAL A 10 -1.78 0.22 -5.25
C VAL A 10 -0.27 0.41 -5.47
N THR A 11 0.50 0.47 -4.39
CA THR A 11 1.95 0.68 -4.43
C THR A 11 2.75 -0.62 -4.44
N GLY A 12 2.12 -1.75 -4.10
CA GLY A 12 2.78 -3.04 -3.91
C GLY A 12 3.69 -3.07 -2.68
N PHE A 13 3.41 -2.24 -1.68
CA PHE A 13 4.25 -2.03 -0.50
C PHE A 13 4.01 -3.10 0.57
N TYR A 14 4.30 -4.34 0.18
CA TYR A 14 4.26 -5.54 1.00
C TYR A 14 5.23 -6.58 0.43
N THR A 15 5.64 -7.54 1.24
CA THR A 15 6.45 -8.67 0.79
C THR A 15 5.56 -9.74 0.16
N LYS A 16 5.82 -10.10 -1.09
CA LYS A 16 5.08 -11.18 -1.77
C LYS A 16 5.35 -12.49 -1.02
N PHE A 17 4.27 -13.19 -0.64
CA PHE A 17 4.31 -14.37 0.21
C PHE A 17 4.80 -14.15 1.67
N GLY A 18 5.05 -12.90 2.07
CA GLY A 18 5.27 -12.49 3.45
C GLY A 18 3.96 -12.00 4.06
N ASP A 19 3.94 -10.74 4.49
CA ASP A 19 2.73 -10.04 4.97
C ASP A 19 1.62 -9.96 3.91
N GLY A 20 1.97 -10.00 2.62
CA GLY A 20 1.00 -10.08 1.52
C GLY A 20 0.30 -11.45 1.38
N ALA A 21 0.72 -12.50 2.10
CA ALA A 21 0.05 -13.79 2.08
C ALA A 21 -0.94 -13.93 3.25
N ALA A 22 -2.23 -13.95 2.92
CA ALA A 22 -3.28 -14.21 3.89
C ALA A 22 -4.52 -14.82 3.24
N ASP A 23 -5.29 -15.57 4.04
CA ASP A 23 -6.58 -16.12 3.61
C ASP A 23 -7.68 -15.03 3.52
N LEU A 24 -7.60 -14.00 4.37
CA LEU A 24 -8.61 -12.94 4.51
C LEU A 24 -7.97 -11.60 4.86
N THR A 25 -8.39 -10.53 4.18
CA THR A 25 -7.93 -9.13 4.36
C THR A 25 -9.13 -8.23 4.70
N PRO A 26 -9.48 -8.06 5.99
CA PRO A 26 -10.74 -7.44 6.41
C PRO A 26 -10.82 -5.93 6.15
N ILE A 27 -9.67 -5.28 5.92
CA ILE A 27 -9.56 -3.84 5.65
C ILE A 27 -9.24 -3.54 4.19
N TYR A 28 -9.27 -4.55 3.32
CA TYR A 28 -9.20 -4.37 1.89
C TYR A 28 -10.29 -3.39 1.43
N ARG A 29 -9.97 -2.51 0.46
CA ARG A 29 -10.73 -1.32 0.01
C ARG A 29 -10.40 -0.01 0.73
N LEU A 30 -9.92 -0.03 1.98
CA LEU A 30 -9.66 1.21 2.71
C LEU A 30 -8.32 1.83 2.29
N ASN A 31 -8.29 3.16 2.16
CA ASN A 31 -7.03 3.90 2.05
C ASN A 31 -6.47 4.25 3.45
N LYS A 32 -5.28 4.86 3.55
CA LYS A 32 -4.58 5.01 4.83
C LYS A 32 -5.35 5.88 5.81
N ARG A 33 -5.88 7.02 5.35
CA ARG A 33 -6.67 7.94 6.18
C ARG A 33 -8.02 7.37 6.59
N GLN A 34 -8.65 6.56 5.76
CA GLN A 34 -9.88 5.84 6.13
C GLN A 34 -9.61 4.82 7.24
N GLY A 35 -8.50 4.08 7.16
CA GLY A 35 -8.04 3.21 8.26
C GLY A 35 -7.81 4.00 9.55
N LYS A 36 -7.15 5.17 9.45
CA LYS A 36 -6.93 6.09 10.58
C LYS A 36 -8.25 6.60 11.20
N MET A 37 -9.27 6.88 10.38
CA MET A 37 -10.60 7.30 10.86
C MET A 37 -11.27 6.21 11.69
N ILE A 38 -11.17 4.95 11.28
CA ILE A 38 -11.70 3.82 12.06
C ILE A 38 -10.95 3.69 13.37
N LEU A 39 -9.60 3.68 13.34
CA LEU A 39 -8.78 3.58 14.54
C LEU A 39 -9.05 4.71 15.54
N LYS A 40 -9.28 5.94 15.05
CA LYS A 40 -9.64 7.08 15.91
C LYS A 40 -10.89 6.83 16.74
N ALA A 41 -11.82 6.01 16.27
CA ALA A 41 -13.05 5.68 16.99
C ALA A 41 -12.87 4.59 18.05
N ILE A 42 -11.83 3.76 17.95
CA ILE A 42 -11.69 2.52 18.75
C ILE A 42 -10.34 2.36 19.47
N CYS A 43 -9.38 3.26 19.23
CA CYS A 43 -8.01 3.14 19.73
C CYS A 43 -7.47 4.47 20.30
N PRO A 44 -6.47 4.40 21.19
CA PRO A 44 -5.71 5.57 21.62
C PRO A 44 -4.95 6.25 20.48
N GLU A 45 -4.75 7.56 20.60
CA GLU A 45 -4.10 8.41 19.59
C GLU A 45 -2.72 7.94 19.16
N GLN A 46 -1.95 7.40 20.10
CA GLN A 46 -0.58 6.93 19.89
C GLN A 46 -0.47 5.85 18.80
N LEU A 47 -1.51 5.04 18.60
CA LEU A 47 -1.49 3.93 17.64
C LEU A 47 -1.70 4.40 16.20
N PHE A 48 -2.55 5.41 15.99
CA PHE A 48 -2.92 5.87 14.64
C PHE A 48 -2.17 7.14 14.21
N MET A 49 -1.44 7.79 15.12
CA MET A 49 -0.53 8.90 14.82
C MET A 49 0.93 8.47 14.62
N LYS A 50 1.26 7.19 14.85
CA LYS A 50 2.60 6.65 14.62
C LYS A 50 2.97 6.74 13.13
N THR A 51 4.21 7.16 12.85
CA THR A 51 4.77 7.13 11.50
C THR A 51 4.82 5.68 10.98
N PRO A 52 4.20 5.38 9.82
CA PRO A 52 4.29 4.06 9.21
C PRO A 52 5.72 3.71 8.81
N ILE A 53 6.17 2.51 9.21
CA ILE A 53 7.46 1.91 8.90
C ILE A 53 7.25 0.41 8.63
N ALA A 54 7.91 -0.14 7.61
CA ALA A 54 7.98 -1.59 7.37
C ALA A 54 9.06 -2.27 8.22
N ASP A 55 10.08 -1.53 8.66
CA ASP A 55 11.20 -1.98 9.50
C ASP A 55 11.86 -3.29 9.02
N SER A 56 12.02 -3.42 7.69
CA SER A 56 12.51 -4.65 7.04
C SER A 56 13.96 -4.56 6.53
N GLU A 57 14.60 -3.39 6.60
CA GLU A 57 15.94 -3.13 6.05
C GLU A 57 16.98 -3.11 7.17
N ASP A 58 17.92 -4.07 7.19
CA ASP A 58 18.98 -4.16 8.20
C ASP A 58 19.91 -2.92 8.20
N ASP A 59 20.18 -2.37 7.02
CA ASP A 59 21.07 -1.21 6.84
C ASP A 59 20.36 0.14 7.10
N GLN A 60 19.02 0.16 7.10
CA GLN A 60 18.20 1.36 7.32
C GLN A 60 17.00 1.03 8.22
N PRO A 61 17.25 0.70 9.50
CA PRO A 61 16.18 0.41 10.44
C PRO A 61 15.26 1.62 10.60
N GLN A 62 13.96 1.38 10.73
CA GLN A 62 12.92 2.40 10.88
C GLN A 62 12.79 3.39 9.69
N LEU A 63 13.19 3.01 8.47
CA LEU A 63 12.93 3.82 7.28
C LEU A 63 11.42 4.05 7.10
N PRO A 64 10.94 5.31 7.06
CA PRO A 64 9.53 5.62 6.83
C PRO A 64 9.08 5.15 5.44
N ASP A 65 7.87 4.59 5.38
CA ASP A 65 7.30 4.08 4.13
C ASP A 65 7.29 5.15 3.04
N GLU A 66 6.92 6.39 3.40
CA GLU A 66 6.83 7.50 2.45
C GLU A 66 8.19 7.85 1.82
N VAL A 67 9.28 7.65 2.57
CA VAL A 67 10.65 7.85 2.08
C VAL A 67 11.02 6.71 1.12
N ALA A 68 10.72 5.47 1.47
CA ALA A 68 10.96 4.31 0.60
C ALA A 68 10.11 4.34 -0.68
N LEU A 69 8.89 4.88 -0.59
CA LEU A 69 7.96 5.01 -1.71
C LEU A 69 8.30 6.20 -2.61
N GLY A 70 8.81 7.29 -2.04
CA GLY A 70 8.93 8.58 -2.71
C GLY A 70 7.57 9.24 -2.95
N LEU A 71 6.58 8.89 -2.13
CA LEU A 71 5.18 9.32 -2.17
C LEU A 71 4.67 9.43 -0.73
N THR A 72 3.89 10.47 -0.43
CA THR A 72 3.17 10.56 0.84
C THR A 72 1.89 9.73 0.83
N TYR A 73 1.41 9.31 1.99
CA TYR A 73 0.11 8.64 2.10
C TYR A 73 -1.04 9.57 1.74
N ASP A 74 -0.91 10.88 1.96
CA ASP A 74 -1.94 11.83 1.55
C ASP A 74 -2.07 11.93 0.02
N GLU A 75 -0.95 11.89 -0.70
CA GLU A 75 -0.95 11.81 -2.17
C GLU A 75 -1.60 10.52 -2.69
N ILE A 76 -1.25 9.38 -2.08
CA ILE A 76 -1.82 8.07 -2.44
C ILE A 76 -3.33 8.06 -2.15
N ASP A 77 -3.73 8.52 -0.98
CA ASP A 77 -5.13 8.54 -0.57
C ASP A 77 -5.96 9.50 -1.41
N ASP A 78 -5.42 10.68 -1.75
CA ASP A 78 -6.09 11.62 -2.65
C ASP A 78 -6.30 11.03 -4.05
N TYR A 79 -5.30 10.33 -4.59
CA TYR A 79 -5.42 9.62 -5.85
C TYR A 79 -6.50 8.52 -5.78
N LEU A 80 -6.49 7.70 -4.73
CA LEU A 80 -7.46 6.61 -4.53
C LEU A 80 -8.89 7.12 -4.28
N GLU A 81 -9.05 8.34 -3.77
CA GLU A 81 -10.34 9.02 -3.59
C GLU A 81 -10.85 9.71 -4.86
N GLY A 82 -10.08 9.67 -5.95
CA GLY A 82 -10.43 10.31 -7.22
C GLY A 82 -10.27 11.83 -7.21
N LYS A 83 -9.46 12.37 -6.30
CA LYS A 83 -9.11 13.80 -6.28
C LYS A 83 -8.06 14.12 -7.34
N LEU A 84 -7.95 15.40 -7.66
CA LEU A 84 -6.88 15.90 -8.52
C LEU A 84 -5.55 15.87 -7.76
N VAL A 85 -4.58 15.16 -8.30
CA VAL A 85 -3.20 15.12 -7.83
C VAL A 85 -2.24 15.62 -8.91
N PRO A 86 -1.01 16.05 -8.55
CA PRO A 86 0.00 16.40 -9.54
C PRO A 86 0.24 15.27 -10.55
N ILE A 87 0.57 15.63 -11.79
CA ILE A 87 0.83 14.65 -12.87
C ILE A 87 1.95 13.69 -12.48
N GLU A 88 3.03 14.20 -11.88
CA GLU A 88 4.15 13.39 -11.41
C GLU A 88 3.73 12.35 -10.36
N THR A 89 2.90 12.74 -9.40
CA THR A 89 2.35 11.84 -8.38
C THR A 89 1.53 10.72 -9.02
N ARG A 90 0.63 11.08 -9.95
CA ARG A 90 -0.18 10.10 -10.70
C ARG A 90 0.70 9.14 -11.50
N GLU A 91 1.67 9.64 -12.25
CA GLU A 91 2.58 8.82 -13.06
C GLU A 91 3.40 7.85 -12.20
N LYS A 92 3.88 8.29 -11.03
CA LYS A 92 4.56 7.42 -10.06
C LYS A 92 3.64 6.30 -9.55
N ILE A 93 2.40 6.62 -9.19
CA ILE A 93 1.43 5.64 -8.67
C ILE A 93 1.05 4.64 -9.77
N GLU A 94 0.66 5.10 -10.95
CA GLU A 94 0.28 4.23 -12.08
C GLU A 94 1.46 3.38 -12.57
N GLY A 95 2.65 3.96 -12.65
CA GLY A 95 3.87 3.26 -13.02
C GLY A 95 4.21 2.13 -12.04
N ARG A 96 4.14 2.41 -10.72
CA ARG A 96 4.29 1.36 -9.69
C ARG A 96 3.19 0.31 -9.78
N TYR A 97 1.94 0.74 -9.93
CA TYR A 97 0.79 -0.16 -10.02
C TYR A 97 1.00 -1.19 -11.12
N LEU A 98 1.35 -0.75 -12.34
CA LEU A 98 1.62 -1.65 -13.46
C LEU A 98 2.85 -2.54 -13.20
N HIS A 99 3.94 -1.97 -12.68
CA HIS A 99 5.18 -2.71 -12.43
C HIS A 99 5.00 -3.88 -11.44
N ILE A 100 4.15 -3.70 -10.43
CA ILE A 100 3.96 -4.68 -9.35
C ILE A 100 2.73 -5.58 -9.55
N GLU A 101 2.08 -5.58 -10.72
CA GLU A 101 0.88 -6.39 -11.01
C GLU A 101 1.06 -7.87 -10.60
N HIS A 102 2.27 -8.40 -10.77
CA HIS A 102 2.65 -9.76 -10.36
C HIS A 102 2.46 -10.05 -8.86
N LYS A 103 2.37 -9.04 -7.98
CA LYS A 103 2.11 -9.22 -6.55
C LYS A 103 0.62 -9.36 -6.24
N ARG A 104 -0.28 -8.94 -7.14
CA ARG A 104 -1.75 -9.01 -6.99
C ARG A 104 -2.37 -10.18 -7.76
N GLN A 105 -1.58 -10.84 -8.62
CA GLN A 105 -1.98 -12.00 -9.39
C GLN A 105 -1.40 -13.30 -8.82
N GLN A 106 -2.03 -14.41 -9.19
CA GLN A 106 -1.43 -15.74 -8.99
C GLN A 106 -0.13 -15.89 -9.81
N PRO A 107 0.72 -16.88 -9.51
CA PRO A 107 1.90 -17.16 -10.33
C PRO A 107 1.54 -17.31 -11.81
N ILE A 108 2.32 -16.66 -12.67
CA ILE A 108 2.10 -16.64 -14.12
C ILE A 108 2.16 -18.05 -14.69
N THR A 109 1.20 -18.36 -15.55
CA THR A 109 1.11 -19.56 -16.38
C THR A 109 1.06 -19.18 -17.86
N VAL A 110 1.13 -20.17 -18.75
CA VAL A 110 0.99 -19.97 -20.20
C VAL A 110 -0.42 -19.54 -20.63
N PHE A 111 -1.40 -19.57 -19.72
CA PHE A 111 -2.78 -19.18 -19.99
C PHE A 111 -3.10 -17.73 -19.59
N ASP A 112 -2.14 -17.02 -18.98
CA ASP A 112 -2.32 -15.66 -18.51
C ASP A 112 -1.96 -14.62 -19.59
N ASP A 113 -2.77 -13.57 -19.67
CA ASP A 113 -2.61 -12.48 -20.64
C ASP A 113 -2.25 -11.13 -20.00
N TRP A 114 -2.36 -10.96 -18.68
CA TRP A 114 -2.22 -9.67 -18.00
C TRP A 114 -0.81 -9.07 -18.05
N TRP A 115 0.22 -9.89 -18.27
CA TRP A 115 1.63 -9.49 -18.28
C TRP A 115 2.17 -9.17 -19.68
N LYS A 116 1.38 -9.40 -20.72
CA LYS A 116 1.75 -9.19 -22.13
C LYS A 116 1.73 -7.70 -22.49
#